data_AF-A0A920VD76-F1
#
_entry.id   AF-A0A920VD76-F1
#
_cell.length_a   1.000
_cell.length_b   1.000
_cell.length_c   1.000
_cell.angle_alpha   90.00
_cell.angle_beta   90.00
_cell.angle_gamma   90.00
#
_symmetry.space_group_name_H-M   'P 1'
#
loop_
_entity.id
_entity.type
_entity.pdbx_description
1 polymer ?
#
loop_
_entity_poly.entity_id
_entity_poly.type
_entity_poly.pdbx_seq_one_letter_code
_entity_poly.pdbx_strand_id
1 'polypeptide(L)'
;MPIDDTNTYHIAYGCYMAPEAVPIEQQDSVPYYDIPIFDENGEPIWDFVLAQDAHAWVSQGAIYDRTSEQLGRTDLPIVFMRRQFEEQMRIVEDGGDPKNVFRDPGNMPDLIHGGIWDESNSSVTGAGGIANFRSAYHKGYGIDDADRYGPAMPDIIDLMQRVDDYITAQ
;
A
#
# COMPACT_ATOMS: atom_id res chain seq x y z
N MET A 1 -10.34 -1.75 -4.82
CA MET A 1 -11.60 -1.21 -5.40
C MET A 1 -12.56 -2.36 -5.66
N PRO A 2 -13.78 -2.35 -5.10
CA PRO A 2 -14.78 -3.36 -5.45
C PRO A 2 -15.18 -3.19 -6.91
N ILE A 3 -15.04 -4.25 -7.72
CA ILE A 3 -15.52 -4.29 -9.11
C ILE A 3 -16.95 -4.83 -9.13
N ASP A 4 -17.17 -5.90 -8.36
CA ASP A 4 -18.46 -6.55 -8.12
C ASP A 4 -18.45 -7.21 -6.73
N ASP A 5 -19.45 -8.03 -6.43
CA ASP A 5 -19.63 -8.70 -5.13
C ASP A 5 -18.51 -9.69 -4.77
N THR A 6 -17.73 -10.15 -5.76
CA THR A 6 -16.74 -11.23 -5.61
C THR A 6 -15.33 -10.86 -6.10
N ASN A 7 -15.19 -9.73 -6.81
CA ASN A 7 -13.93 -9.30 -7.41
C ASN A 7 -13.52 -7.93 -6.89
N THR A 8 -12.24 -7.83 -6.48
CA THR A 8 -11.63 -6.59 -6.03
C THR A 8 -10.41 -6.29 -6.90
N TYR A 9 -10.35 -5.07 -7.44
CA TYR A 9 -9.12 -4.57 -8.05
C TYR A 9 -8.18 -4.04 -6.96
N HIS A 10 -7.08 -4.75 -6.73
CA HIS A 10 -6.05 -4.37 -5.78
C HIS A 10 -4.95 -3.57 -6.49
N ILE A 11 -4.69 -2.34 -6.03
CA ILE A 11 -3.66 -1.46 -6.58
C ILE A 11 -2.60 -1.24 -5.50
N ALA A 12 -1.37 -1.66 -5.74
CA ALA A 12 -0.22 -1.29 -4.95
C ALA A 12 0.43 -0.05 -5.58
N TYR A 13 0.50 1.05 -4.84
CA TYR A 13 1.11 2.29 -5.29
C TYR A 13 2.39 2.57 -4.48
N GLY A 14 3.53 2.51 -5.16
CA GLY A 14 4.85 2.82 -4.59
C GLY A 14 5.32 4.22 -4.98
N CYS A 15 5.87 4.96 -4.02
CA CYS A 15 6.53 6.23 -4.25
C CYS A 15 7.91 6.20 -3.58
N TYR A 16 8.94 6.62 -4.32
CA TYR A 16 10.33 6.62 -3.89
C TYR A 16 10.81 8.07 -3.86
N MET A 17 11.30 8.51 -2.71
CA MET A 17 11.76 9.87 -2.51
C MET A 17 13.28 9.90 -2.33
N ALA A 18 13.91 10.96 -2.82
CA ALA A 18 15.32 11.26 -2.57
C ALA A 18 15.47 12.67 -1.98
N PRO A 19 16.57 12.96 -1.27
CA PRO A 19 16.89 14.32 -0.85
C PRO A 19 16.99 15.26 -2.06
N GLU A 20 16.65 16.53 -1.90
CA GLU A 20 16.74 17.54 -2.99
C GLU A 20 18.13 17.62 -3.64
N ALA A 21 19.18 17.30 -2.87
CA ALA A 21 20.56 17.28 -3.34
C ALA A 21 20.86 16.13 -4.33
N VAL A 22 20.00 15.11 -4.39
CA VAL A 22 20.10 14.00 -5.33
C VAL A 22 19.14 14.26 -6.49
N PRO A 23 19.63 14.64 -7.67
CA PRO A 23 18.76 15.00 -8.78
C PRO A 23 17.97 13.77 -9.27
N ILE A 24 16.66 13.93 -9.41
CA ILE A 24 15.75 12.95 -10.00
C ILE A 24 15.20 13.52 -11.30
N GLU A 25 15.18 12.72 -12.36
CA GLU A 25 14.52 13.11 -13.59
C GLU A 25 13.01 13.16 -13.40
N GLN A 26 12.35 14.09 -14.07
CA GLN A 26 10.89 14.14 -14.08
C GLN A 26 10.37 12.93 -14.87
N GLN A 27 9.48 12.15 -14.26
CA GLN A 27 8.83 11.03 -14.93
C GLN A 27 7.76 11.54 -15.91
N ASP A 28 7.80 11.06 -17.15
CA ASP A 28 6.77 11.37 -18.16
C ASP A 28 5.42 10.69 -17.83
N SER A 29 5.45 9.53 -17.16
CA SER A 29 4.29 8.78 -16.74
C SER A 29 4.60 7.88 -15.54
N VAL A 30 3.56 7.44 -14.82
CA VAL A 30 3.69 6.43 -13.77
C VAL A 30 3.58 5.04 -14.40
N PRO A 31 4.65 4.22 -14.37
CA PRO A 31 4.58 2.87 -14.91
C PRO A 31 3.67 1.98 -14.05
N TYR A 32 2.97 1.06 -14.69
CA TYR A 32 2.14 0.06 -14.04
C TYR A 32 2.35 -1.32 -14.66
N TYR A 33 2.10 -2.36 -13.88
CA TYR A 33 2.32 -3.76 -14.24
C TYR A 33 1.46 -4.65 -13.35
N ASP A 34 1.17 -5.86 -13.85
CA ASP A 34 0.47 -6.88 -13.08
C ASP A 34 1.47 -7.70 -12.26
N ILE A 35 1.06 -8.06 -11.05
CA ILE A 35 1.87 -8.82 -10.10
C ILE A 35 1.30 -10.25 -10.06
N PRO A 36 2.02 -11.26 -10.58
CA PRO A 36 1.52 -12.63 -10.57
C PRO A 36 1.52 -13.20 -9.16
N ILE A 37 0.52 -14.03 -8.85
CA ILE A 37 0.46 -14.84 -7.62
C ILE A 37 0.65 -16.34 -7.91
N PHE A 38 0.76 -16.73 -9.18
CA PHE A 38 1.10 -18.07 -9.61
C PHE A 38 2.25 -18.00 -10.63
N ASP A 39 3.12 -19.01 -10.62
CA ASP A 39 4.22 -19.13 -11.57
C ASP A 39 3.76 -19.68 -12.94
N GLU A 40 4.70 -19.86 -13.87
CA GLU A 40 4.42 -20.39 -15.22
C GLU A 40 3.88 -21.83 -15.22
N ASN A 41 4.12 -22.60 -14.16
CA ASN A 41 3.63 -23.96 -13.98
C ASN A 41 2.27 -24.01 -13.27
N GLY A 42 1.76 -22.85 -12.82
CA GLY A 42 0.54 -22.73 -12.03
C GLY A 42 0.74 -23.01 -10.53
N GLU A 43 1.99 -23.07 -10.06
CA GLU A 43 2.30 -23.20 -8.63
C GLU A 43 2.16 -21.84 -7.93
N PRO A 44 1.62 -21.81 -6.69
CA PRO A 44 1.50 -20.56 -5.93
C PRO A 44 2.87 -19.95 -5.64
N ILE A 45 2.97 -18.62 -5.76
CA ILE A 45 4.19 -17.88 -5.45
C ILE A 45 4.20 -17.51 -3.96
N TRP A 46 5.27 -17.86 -3.24
CA TRP A 46 5.37 -17.65 -1.79
C TRP A 46 6.53 -16.75 -1.35
N ASP A 47 7.36 -16.30 -2.28
CA ASP A 47 8.61 -15.61 -2.01
C ASP A 47 8.45 -14.10 -1.84
N PHE A 48 7.23 -13.57 -1.76
CA PHE A 48 7.01 -12.18 -1.37
C PHE A 48 5.68 -11.98 -0.62
N VAL A 49 5.66 -10.97 0.24
CA VAL A 49 4.56 -10.71 1.19
C VAL A 49 3.23 -10.53 0.47
N LEU A 50 3.19 -9.74 -0.61
CA LEU A 50 1.92 -9.46 -1.29
C LEU A 50 1.30 -10.72 -1.93
N ALA A 51 2.10 -11.68 -2.43
CA ALA A 51 1.55 -12.95 -2.92
C ALA A 51 1.04 -13.83 -1.77
N GLN A 52 1.76 -13.88 -0.63
CA GLN A 52 1.29 -14.58 0.56
C GLN A 52 -0.05 -14.03 1.06
N ASP A 53 -0.17 -12.71 1.14
CA ASP A 53 -1.41 -12.02 1.53
C ASP A 53 -2.54 -12.29 0.52
N ALA A 54 -2.26 -12.21 -0.78
CA ALA A 54 -3.24 -12.49 -1.82
C ALA A 54 -3.77 -13.94 -1.73
N HIS A 55 -2.91 -14.92 -1.48
CA HIS A 55 -3.34 -16.29 -1.26
C HIS A 55 -4.18 -16.43 0.02
N ALA A 56 -3.85 -15.73 1.10
CA ALA A 56 -4.65 -15.71 2.32
C ALA A 56 -6.03 -15.04 2.14
N TRP A 57 -6.13 -14.04 1.25
CA TRP A 57 -7.40 -13.43 0.87
C TRP A 57 -8.25 -14.42 0.08
N VAL A 58 -7.69 -15.02 -0.98
CA VAL A 58 -8.40 -15.96 -1.86
C VAL A 58 -8.81 -17.24 -1.13
N SER A 59 -8.02 -17.71 -0.15
CA SER A 59 -8.32 -18.94 0.60
C SER A 59 -9.59 -18.86 1.46
N GLN A 60 -10.09 -17.66 1.74
CA GLN A 60 -11.37 -17.46 2.44
C GLN A 60 -12.59 -17.76 1.55
N GLY A 61 -12.39 -17.95 0.24
CA GLY A 61 -13.47 -18.06 -0.74
C GLY A 61 -14.00 -16.69 -1.19
N ALA A 62 -14.90 -16.70 -2.17
CA ALA A 62 -15.41 -15.46 -2.78
C ALA A 62 -16.14 -14.54 -1.78
N ILE A 63 -16.95 -15.13 -0.89
CA ILE A 63 -17.62 -14.44 0.21
C ILE A 63 -17.53 -15.34 1.44
N TYR A 64 -16.84 -14.86 2.48
CA TYR A 64 -16.70 -15.61 3.72
C TYR A 64 -17.93 -15.42 4.62
N ASP A 65 -18.51 -16.50 5.13
CA ASP A 65 -19.58 -16.44 6.14
C ASP A 65 -19.02 -16.00 7.50
N ARG A 66 -19.29 -14.74 7.87
CA ARG A 66 -18.81 -14.12 9.11
C ARG A 66 -19.69 -14.43 10.33
N THR A 67 -20.83 -15.12 10.17
CA THR A 67 -21.77 -15.38 11.28
C THR A 67 -21.18 -16.30 12.35
N SER A 68 -20.25 -17.18 11.96
CA SER A 68 -19.55 -18.11 12.85
C SER A 68 -18.10 -17.71 13.14
N GLU A 69 -17.65 -16.54 12.69
CA GLU A 69 -16.27 -16.08 12.87
C GLU A 69 -15.96 -15.81 14.35
N GLN A 70 -14.83 -16.32 14.82
CA GLN A 70 -14.33 -16.08 16.18
C GLN A 70 -13.13 -15.14 16.13
N LEU A 71 -13.31 -13.93 16.65
CA LEU A 71 -12.27 -12.91 16.70
C LEU A 71 -11.50 -12.96 18.03
N GLY A 72 -10.18 -12.88 17.94
CA GLY A 72 -9.27 -12.81 19.07
C GLY A 72 -9.02 -11.38 19.54
N ARG A 73 -8.20 -11.24 20.60
CA ARG A 73 -7.85 -9.93 21.17
C ARG A 73 -7.13 -9.02 20.18
N THR A 74 -6.33 -9.60 19.28
CA THR A 74 -5.56 -8.87 18.26
C THR A 74 -6.44 -8.31 17.14
N ASP A 75 -7.67 -8.80 17.00
CA ASP A 75 -8.61 -8.40 15.94
C ASP A 75 -9.45 -7.16 16.32
N LEU A 76 -9.09 -6.49 17.42
CA LEU A 76 -9.77 -5.28 17.86
C LEU A 76 -9.88 -4.20 16.75
N PRO A 77 -8.86 -3.95 15.90
CA PRO A 77 -8.99 -3.02 14.78
C PRO A 77 -10.05 -3.44 13.76
N ILE A 78 -10.21 -4.75 13.51
CA ILE A 78 -11.24 -5.29 12.61
C ILE A 78 -12.63 -4.97 13.16
N VAL A 79 -12.83 -5.14 14.48
CA VAL A 79 -14.10 -4.81 15.14
C VAL A 79 -14.43 -3.33 15.00
N PHE A 80 -13.46 -2.43 15.21
CA PHE A 80 -13.68 -0.99 15.04
C PHE A 80 -13.97 -0.60 13.59
N MET A 81 -13.23 -1.17 12.64
CA MET A 81 -13.44 -0.94 11.22
C MET A 81 -14.85 -1.35 10.78
N ARG A 82 -15.32 -2.55 11.17
CA ARG A 82 -16.66 -3.05 10.83
C ARG A 82 -17.77 -2.17 11.41
N ARG A 83 -17.64 -1.77 12.68
CA ARG A 83 -18.59 -0.83 13.30
C ARG A 83 -18.66 0.49 12.55
N GLN A 84 -17.51 1.04 12.17
CA GLN A 84 -17.47 2.27 11.38
C GLN A 84 -18.16 2.09 10.02
N PHE A 85 -17.92 0.98 9.32
CA PHE A 85 -18.61 0.71 8.05
C PHE A 85 -20.12 0.61 8.22
N GLU A 86 -20.63 -0.09 9.23
CA GLU A 86 -22.07 -0.16 9.51
C GLU A 86 -22.67 1.22 9.77
N GLU A 87 -21.99 2.05 10.57
CA GLU A 87 -22.42 3.43 10.83
C GLU A 87 -22.43 4.28 9.55
N GLN A 88 -21.38 4.18 8.72
CA GLN A 88 -21.31 4.93 7.47
C GLN A 88 -22.35 4.46 6.44
N MET A 89 -22.62 3.16 6.37
CA MET A 89 -23.66 2.62 5.48
C MET A 89 -25.04 3.16 5.85
N ARG A 90 -25.39 3.24 7.14
CA ARG A 90 -26.66 3.83 7.60
C ARG A 90 -26.80 5.30 7.19
N ILE A 91 -25.72 6.08 7.30
CA ILE A 91 -25.72 7.49 6.85
C ILE A 91 -26.04 7.58 5.35
N VAL A 92 -25.47 6.69 4.54
CA VAL A 92 -25.75 6.62 3.09
C VAL A 92 -27.20 6.22 2.83
N GLU A 93 -27.73 5.22 3.54
CA GLU A 93 -29.13 4.78 3.42
C GLU A 93 -30.12 5.90 3.76
N ASP A 94 -29.79 6.75 4.74
CA ASP A 94 -30.56 7.93 5.13
C ASP A 94 -30.40 9.12 4.15
N GLY A 95 -29.63 8.94 3.06
CA GLY A 95 -29.38 9.96 2.03
C GLY A 95 -28.33 11.00 2.41
N GLY A 96 -27.56 10.75 3.48
CA GLY A 96 -26.45 11.59 3.93
C GLY A 96 -25.13 11.29 3.23
N ASP A 97 -24.11 12.09 3.56
CA ASP A 97 -22.75 11.91 3.08
C ASP A 97 -21.90 11.17 4.12
N PRO A 98 -21.31 10.01 3.78
CA PRO A 98 -20.43 9.31 4.69
C PRO A 98 -19.06 10.01 4.75
N LYS A 99 -18.23 9.59 5.71
CA LYS A 99 -16.85 10.06 5.87
C LYS A 99 -16.08 9.96 4.56
N ASN A 100 -15.23 10.96 4.31
CA ASN A 100 -14.32 11.05 3.16
C ASN A 100 -15.02 11.04 1.78
N VAL A 101 -16.25 11.55 1.69
CA VAL A 101 -16.92 11.84 0.42
C VAL A 101 -16.88 13.35 0.15
N PHE A 102 -16.26 13.73 -0.96
CA PHE A 102 -16.15 15.10 -1.43
C PHE A 102 -16.87 15.23 -2.77
N ARG A 103 -18.04 15.89 -2.78
CA ARG A 103 -18.86 16.04 -3.99
C ARG A 103 -18.41 17.21 -4.87
N ASP A 104 -17.91 18.26 -4.23
CA ASP A 104 -17.28 19.39 -4.90
C ASP A 104 -15.75 19.18 -4.88
N PRO A 105 -15.10 19.09 -6.05
CA PRO A 105 -13.65 18.98 -6.14
C PRO A 105 -12.90 20.09 -5.40
N GLY A 106 -13.48 21.31 -5.30
CA GLY A 106 -12.87 22.43 -4.59
C GLY A 106 -12.77 22.24 -3.07
N ASN A 107 -13.49 21.26 -2.52
CA ASN A 107 -13.45 20.91 -1.09
C ASN A 107 -12.56 19.70 -0.80
N MET A 108 -12.01 19.04 -1.83
CA MET A 108 -11.10 17.92 -1.64
C MET A 108 -9.77 18.45 -1.10
N PRO A 109 -9.30 17.98 0.08
CA PRO A 109 -8.01 18.39 0.59
C PRO A 109 -6.89 17.85 -0.30
N ASP A 110 -5.77 18.57 -0.38
CA ASP A 110 -4.58 18.14 -1.13
C ASP A 110 -4.03 16.79 -0.63
N LEU A 111 -4.24 16.48 0.66
CA LEU A 111 -3.89 15.21 1.28
C LEU A 111 -4.97 14.76 2.25
N ILE A 112 -5.47 13.53 2.08
CA ILE A 112 -6.35 12.87 3.06
C ILE A 112 -5.46 12.10 4.04
N HIS A 113 -5.45 12.48 5.31
CA HIS A 113 -4.70 11.79 6.35
C HIS A 113 -5.60 11.37 7.52
N GLY A 114 -5.35 10.18 8.08
CA GLY A 114 -6.17 9.60 9.16
C GLY A 114 -5.90 10.15 10.57
N GLY A 115 -4.93 11.06 10.73
CA GLY A 115 -4.49 11.61 12.03
C GLY A 115 -4.31 13.13 12.04
N ILE A 116 -3.42 13.67 12.87
CA ILE A 116 -2.92 15.06 12.71
C ILE A 116 -1.67 14.95 11.82
N TRP A 117 -1.60 15.70 10.73
CA TRP A 117 -0.37 15.79 9.95
C TRP A 117 0.66 16.60 10.73
N ASP A 118 1.64 15.89 11.27
CA ASP A 118 2.74 16.46 12.05
C ASP A 118 4.04 15.81 11.59
N GLU A 119 4.84 16.54 10.81
CA GLU A 119 6.13 16.06 10.31
C GLU A 119 7.15 15.82 11.42
N SER A 120 6.89 16.29 12.64
CA SER A 120 7.70 15.93 13.81
C SER A 120 7.29 14.59 14.43
N ASN A 121 6.15 14.03 14.02
CA ASN A 121 5.66 12.73 14.48
C ASN A 121 6.23 11.60 13.62
N SER A 122 7.06 10.76 14.22
CA SER A 122 7.69 9.61 13.57
C SER A 122 6.72 8.54 13.06
N SER A 123 5.46 8.54 13.50
CA SER A 123 4.42 7.70 12.92
C SER A 123 3.83 8.26 11.61
N VAL A 124 4.01 9.57 11.35
CA VAL A 124 3.56 10.27 10.13
C VAL A 124 4.66 10.26 9.07
N THR A 125 5.91 10.49 9.45
CA THR A 125 7.06 10.48 8.52
C THR A 125 7.60 9.09 8.21
N GLY A 126 7.07 8.05 8.88
CA GLY A 126 7.78 6.79 9.06
C GLY A 126 8.96 7.00 10.02
N ALA A 127 9.21 6.03 10.91
CA ALA A 127 10.27 6.15 11.90
C ALA A 127 11.61 6.48 11.20
N GLY A 128 12.21 7.61 11.60
CA GLY A 128 13.42 8.15 11.01
C GLY A 128 14.54 7.11 10.92
N GLY A 129 15.10 7.02 9.72
CA GLY A 129 16.21 6.12 9.41
C GLY A 129 15.93 5.33 8.13
N ILE A 130 16.76 5.55 7.12
CA ILE A 130 16.90 4.72 5.91
C ILE A 130 17.57 3.38 6.31
N ALA A 131 17.01 2.71 7.32
CA ALA A 131 17.50 1.46 7.88
C ALA A 131 16.35 0.46 8.13
N ASN A 132 15.22 0.64 7.44
CA ASN A 132 14.17 -0.36 7.38
C ASN A 132 14.52 -1.40 6.30
N PHE A 133 14.10 -2.65 6.50
CA PHE A 133 14.21 -3.76 5.55
C PHE A 133 13.90 -3.37 4.08
N ARG A 134 12.96 -2.42 3.91
CA ARG A 134 12.58 -1.80 2.63
C ARG A 134 13.69 -0.97 1.95
N SER A 135 14.57 -0.30 2.69
CA SER A 135 15.72 0.40 2.10
C SER A 135 16.79 -0.57 1.59
N ALA A 136 16.98 -1.73 2.24
CA ALA A 136 17.90 -2.76 1.76
C ALA A 136 17.43 -3.39 0.43
N TYR A 137 16.12 -3.54 0.25
CA TYR A 137 15.52 -4.02 -1.01
C TYR A 137 15.78 -3.09 -2.18
N HIS A 138 15.49 -1.80 -2.00
CA HIS A 138 15.65 -0.84 -3.09
C HIS A 138 17.11 -0.54 -3.43
N LYS A 139 18.08 -1.01 -2.62
CA LYS A 139 19.52 -1.01 -2.93
C LYS A 139 19.95 -2.19 -3.81
N GLY A 140 19.00 -3.02 -4.28
CA GLY A 140 19.27 -4.19 -5.10
C GLY A 140 19.77 -5.42 -4.33
N TYR A 141 19.81 -5.35 -2.99
CA TYR A 141 20.28 -6.46 -2.15
C TYR A 141 19.19 -7.51 -1.84
N GLY A 142 17.94 -7.29 -2.25
CA GLY A 142 16.89 -8.31 -2.19
C GLY A 142 15.88 -8.17 -3.33
N ILE A 143 15.71 -9.23 -4.12
CA ILE A 143 14.77 -9.34 -5.25
C ILE A 143 13.47 -10.03 -4.75
N ASP A 144 13.04 -9.68 -3.55
CA ASP A 144 12.11 -10.49 -2.73
C ASP A 144 10.73 -9.82 -2.56
N ASP A 145 10.45 -8.77 -3.34
CA ASP A 145 9.17 -8.06 -3.28
C ASP A 145 8.53 -7.93 -4.66
N ALA A 146 7.24 -7.62 -4.66
CA ALA A 146 6.41 -7.49 -5.85
C ALA A 146 6.94 -6.46 -6.85
N ASP A 147 7.71 -5.48 -6.37
CA ASP A 147 8.28 -4.41 -7.18
C ASP A 147 9.20 -4.94 -8.30
N ARG A 148 9.79 -6.13 -8.15
CA ARG A 148 10.68 -6.77 -9.16
C ARG A 148 10.04 -6.99 -10.53
N TYR A 149 8.71 -7.05 -10.61
CA TYR A 149 7.99 -7.16 -11.87
C TYR A 149 7.85 -5.80 -12.58
N GLY A 150 8.18 -4.72 -11.88
CA GLY A 150 8.05 -3.35 -12.36
C GLY A 150 9.17 -2.92 -13.31
N PRO A 151 8.83 -2.22 -14.41
CA PRO A 151 9.81 -1.79 -15.40
C PRO A 151 10.76 -0.69 -14.87
N ALA A 152 10.38 0.02 -13.80
CA ALA A 152 11.17 1.10 -13.20
C ALA A 152 12.19 0.63 -12.15
N MET A 153 12.26 -0.67 -11.85
CA MET A 153 13.17 -1.17 -10.81
C MET A 153 14.64 -0.83 -11.03
N PRO A 154 15.20 -0.90 -12.26
CA PRO A 154 16.57 -0.46 -12.49
C PRO A 154 16.81 1.00 -12.10
N ASP A 155 15.86 1.88 -12.44
CA ASP A 155 15.95 3.32 -12.14
C ASP A 155 15.83 3.59 -10.63
N ILE A 156 14.96 2.83 -9.94
CA ILE A 156 14.81 2.89 -8.49
C ILE A 156 16.10 2.46 -7.80
N ILE A 157 16.73 1.37 -8.25
CA ILE A 157 17.99 0.88 -7.69
C ILE A 157 19.10 1.91 -7.85
N ASP A 158 19.24 2.48 -9.06
CA ASP A 158 20.20 3.55 -9.33
C ASP A 158 19.96 4.78 -8.45
N LEU A 159 18.70 5.21 -8.31
CA LEU A 159 18.34 6.33 -7.44
C LEU A 159 18.77 6.08 -6.00
N MET A 160 18.47 4.89 -5.46
CA MET A 160 18.78 4.57 -4.07
C MET A 160 20.28 4.46 -3.82
N GLN A 161 21.04 3.98 -4.80
CA GLN A 161 22.50 4.01 -4.74
C GLN A 161 23.03 5.44 -4.68
N ARG A 162 22.52 6.35 -5.53
CA ARG A 162 22.89 7.77 -5.50
C ARG A 162 22.55 8.44 -4.17
N VAL A 163 21.41 8.07 -3.57
CA VAL A 163 21.01 8.54 -2.23
C VAL A 163 21.99 8.07 -1.16
N ASP A 164 22.39 6.81 -1.17
CA ASP A 164 23.35 6.25 -0.23
C ASP A 164 24.74 6.88 -0.36
N ASP A 165 25.22 7.08 -1.59
CA ASP A 165 26.50 7.72 -1.87
C ASP A 165 26.50 9.16 -1.31
N TYR A 166 25.40 9.90 -1.48
CA TYR A 166 25.22 11.22 -0.91
C TYR A 166 25.24 11.21 0.62
N ILE A 167 24.53 10.27 1.26
CA ILE A 167 24.47 10.15 2.72
C ILE A 167 25.83 9.76 3.30
N THR A 168 26.56 8.86 2.63
CA THR A 168 27.87 8.37 3.09
C THR A 168 28.98 9.40 2.94
N ALA A 169 28.81 10.36 2.01
CA ALA A 169 29.76 11.45 1.79
C ALA A 169 29.63 12.62 2.80
N GLN A 170 28.60 12.64 3.66
CA GLN A 170 28.40 13.62 4.72
C GLN A 170 29.03 13.20 6.05
#